data_AF-A0A3D4Z3Z9-F1
#
_entry.id   AF-A0A3D4Z3Z9-F1
#
_cell.length_a   1.000
_cell.length_b   1.000
_cell.length_c   1.000
_cell.angle_alpha   90.00
_cell.angle_beta   90.00
_cell.angle_gamma   90.00
#
_symmetry.space_group_name_H-M   'P 1'
#
loop_
_entity.id
_entity.type
_entity.pdbx_description
1 polymer ?
#
loop_
_entity_poly.entity_id
_entity_poly.type
_entity_poly.pdbx_seq_one_letter_code
_entity_poly.pdbx_strand_id
1 'polypeptide(L)'
;MEDAFKQAAHGIALSLEAAAVLLIAWGGILALLGLFKAGWERDRSVSRRKGIWVRFGIWLLLGLEFELAADIIRTAITPTWRDLGQVGAIAVIRTFLNYFLERDIEKYGEER
;
A
#
# COMPACT_ATOMS: atom_id res chain seq x y z
N MET A 1 -16.89 9.17 27.37
CA MET A 1 -16.48 7.82 26.90
C MET A 1 -16.38 7.78 25.38
N GLU A 2 -17.35 8.32 24.63
CA GLU A 2 -17.27 8.42 23.17
C GLU A 2 -16.07 9.22 22.65
N ASP A 3 -15.71 10.34 23.29
CA ASP A 3 -14.58 11.17 22.84
C ASP A 3 -13.23 10.46 22.98
N ALA A 4 -13.05 9.71 24.07
CA ALA A 4 -11.86 8.90 24.31
C ALA A 4 -11.73 7.76 23.28
N PHE A 5 -12.86 7.12 22.93
CA PHE A 5 -12.91 6.10 21.89
C PHE A 5 -12.56 6.68 20.51
N LYS A 6 -13.13 7.83 20.14
CA LYS A 6 -12.83 8.51 18.88
C LYS A 6 -11.37 8.95 18.78
N GLN A 7 -10.77 9.45 19.86
CA GLN A 7 -9.35 9.81 19.89
C GLN A 7 -8.44 8.58 19.75
N ALA A 8 -8.73 7.50 20.47
CA ALA A 8 -7.96 6.27 20.37
C ALA A 8 -8.01 5.70 18.95
N ALA A 9 -9.20 5.63 18.35
CA ALA A 9 -9.39 5.15 16.99
C ALA A 9 -8.66 6.01 15.95
N HIS A 10 -8.70 7.34 16.06
CA HIS A 10 -7.89 8.23 15.21
C HIS A 10 -6.39 7.96 15.35
N GLY A 11 -5.90 7.79 16.58
CA GLY A 11 -4.50 7.48 16.83
C GLY A 11 -4.07 6.15 16.20
N ILE A 12 -4.92 5.12 16.29
CA ILE A 12 -4.65 3.82 15.68
C ILE A 12 -4.65 3.93 14.15
N ALA A 13 -5.67 4.56 13.55
CA ALA A 13 -5.74 4.74 12.10
C ALA A 13 -4.50 5.47 11.56
N LEU A 14 -4.08 6.55 12.23
CA LEU A 14 -2.88 7.29 11.85
C LEU A 14 -1.60 6.45 11.98
N SER A 15 -1.53 5.60 13.01
CA SER A 15 -0.38 4.71 13.21
C SER A 15 -0.28 3.64 12.11
N LEU A 16 -1.43 3.10 11.67
CA LEU A 16 -1.50 2.14 10.57
C LEU A 16 -1.08 2.78 9.24
N GLU A 17 -1.53 4.01 8.97
CA GLU A 17 -1.11 4.77 7.79
C GLU A 17 0.39 5.06 7.81
N ALA A 18 0.93 5.47 8.96
CA ALA A 18 2.36 5.68 9.11
C ALA A 18 3.16 4.39 8.85
N ALA A 19 2.69 3.25 9.35
CA ALA A 19 3.31 1.95 9.09
C ALA A 19 3.26 1.61 7.59
N ALA A 20 2.14 1.81 6.91
CA ALA A 20 2.00 1.58 5.48
C ALA A 20 3.01 2.42 4.68
N VAL A 21 3.10 3.71 4.97
CA VAL A 21 4.05 4.64 4.32
C VAL A 21 5.48 4.17 4.52
N LEU A 22 5.86 3.75 5.74
CA LEU A 22 7.20 3.26 6.05
C LEU A 22 7.54 1.98 5.27
N LEU A 23 6.59 1.04 5.19
CA LEU A 23 6.77 -0.22 4.46
C LEU A 23 6.96 0.02 2.96
N ILE A 24 6.12 0.88 2.37
CA ILE A 24 6.20 1.24 0.95
C ILE A 24 7.51 1.98 0.66
N ALA A 25 7.89 2.94 1.51
CA ALA A 25 9.14 3.67 1.36
C ALA A 25 10.35 2.74 1.44
N TRP A 26 10.37 1.83 2.41
CA TRP A 26 11.43 0.84 2.57
C TRP A 26 11.54 -0.10 1.36
N GLY A 27 10.41 -0.67 0.92
CA GLY A 27 10.35 -1.50 -0.28
C GLY A 27 10.84 -0.76 -1.52
N GLY A 28 10.46 0.51 -1.66
CA GLY A 28 10.89 1.37 -2.76
C GLY A 28 12.39 1.64 -2.76
N ILE A 29 12.98 1.91 -1.59
CA ILE A 29 14.44 2.08 -1.44
C ILE A 29 15.16 0.80 -1.87
N LEU A 30 14.72 -0.37 -1.38
CA LEU A 30 15.31 -1.65 -1.76
C LEU A 30 15.20 -1.92 -3.27
N ALA A 31 14.06 -1.58 -3.87
CA ALA A 31 13.83 -1.74 -5.30
C ALA A 31 14.75 -0.83 -6.13
N LEU A 32 14.88 0.44 -5.75
CA LEU A 32 15.78 1.39 -6.39
C LEU A 32 17.23 0.92 -6.33
N LEU A 33 17.72 0.54 -5.14
CA LEU A 33 19.08 0.02 -4.97
C LEU A 33 19.32 -1.24 -5.83
N GLY A 34 18.34 -2.14 -5.90
CA GLY A 34 18.39 -3.31 -6.77
C GLY A 34 18.52 -2.95 -8.26
N LEU A 35 17.74 -1.96 -8.71
CA LEU A 35 17.76 -1.48 -10.10
C LEU A 35 19.09 -0.78 -10.44
N PHE A 36 19.62 0.04 -9.54
CA PHE A 36 20.93 0.68 -9.70
C PHE A 36 22.04 -0.36 -9.86
N LYS A 37 22.06 -1.39 -9.01
CA LYS A 37 23.05 -2.47 -9.10
C LYS A 37 22.91 -3.28 -10.40
N ALA A 38 21.69 -3.62 -10.81
CA ALA A 38 21.44 -4.33 -12.07
C ALA A 38 21.83 -3.50 -13.31
N GLY A 39 21.67 -2.18 -13.26
CA GLY A 39 22.12 -1.27 -14.31
C GLY A 39 23.64 -1.19 -14.43
N TRP A 40 24.36 -1.24 -13.30
CA TRP A 40 25.82 -1.17 -13.26
C TRP A 40 26.50 -2.45 -13.78
N GLU A 41 25.96 -3.62 -13.47
CA GLU A 41 26.54 -4.92 -13.84
C GLU A 41 26.37 -5.27 -15.35
N ARG A 42 25.78 -4.39 -16.18
CA ARG A 42 25.37 -4.66 -17.59
C ARG A 42 24.55 -5.95 -17.77
N ASP A 43 23.97 -6.45 -16.69
CA ASP A 43 23.14 -7.64 -16.70
C ASP A 43 21.75 -7.26 -17.26
N ARG A 44 21.52 -7.63 -18.52
CA ARG A 44 20.26 -7.37 -19.24
C ARG A 44 19.17 -8.40 -18.90
N SER A 45 19.41 -9.29 -17.93
CA SER A 45 18.44 -10.32 -17.55
C SER A 45 17.12 -9.70 -17.11
N VAL A 46 16.11 -9.82 -17.98
CA VAL A 46 14.72 -9.41 -17.74
C VAL A 46 14.20 -10.06 -16.45
N SER A 47 14.60 -11.31 -16.19
CA SER A 47 14.24 -12.07 -14.99
C SER A 47 14.70 -11.41 -13.68
N ARG A 48 15.86 -10.73 -13.67
CA ARG A 48 16.38 -10.08 -12.46
C ARG A 48 15.60 -8.80 -12.12
N ARG A 49 15.26 -8.00 -13.14
CA ARG A 49 14.40 -6.81 -12.99
C ARG A 49 13.00 -7.19 -12.55
N LYS A 50 12.45 -8.26 -13.14
CA LYS A 50 11.16 -8.85 -12.77
C LYS A 50 11.14 -9.27 -11.29
N GLY A 51 12.20 -9.92 -10.80
CA GLY A 51 12.32 -10.28 -9.39
C GLY A 51 12.35 -9.08 -8.43
N ILE A 52 12.99 -7.96 -8.81
CA ILE A 52 12.96 -6.71 -8.04
C ILE A 52 11.55 -6.14 -8.00
N TRP A 53 10.87 -6.10 -9.16
CA TRP A 53 9.53 -5.56 -9.29
C TRP A 53 8.50 -6.37 -8.49
N VAL A 54 8.54 -7.71 -8.57
CA VAL A 54 7.69 -8.60 -7.75
C VAL A 54 7.92 -8.37 -6.26
N ARG A 55 9.18 -8.23 -5.83
CA ARG A 55 9.50 -8.01 -4.41
C ARG A 55 8.97 -6.66 -3.92
N PHE A 56 9.06 -5.62 -4.75
CA PHE A 56 8.45 -4.33 -4.45
C PHE A 56 6.92 -4.42 -4.38
N GLY A 57 6.29 -5.18 -5.29
CA GLY A 57 4.86 -5.46 -5.28
C GLY A 57 4.38 -6.04 -3.95
N ILE A 58 5.15 -6.94 -3.32
CA ILE A 58 4.84 -7.49 -1.98
C ILE A 58 4.82 -6.39 -0.91
N TRP A 59 5.77 -5.45 -0.92
CA TRP A 59 5.78 -4.32 0.03
C TRP A 59 4.59 -3.38 -0.19
N LEU A 60 4.21 -3.15 -1.45
CA LEU A 60 3.02 -2.37 -1.79
C LEU A 60 1.75 -3.04 -1.28
N LEU A 61 1.56 -4.33 -1.55
CA LEU A 61 0.42 -5.11 -1.06
C LEU A 61 0.33 -5.08 0.47
N LEU A 62 1.47 -5.25 1.15
CA LEU A 62 1.49 -5.18 2.61
C LEU A 62 1.06 -3.79 3.11
N GLY A 63 1.60 -2.71 2.54
CA GLY A 63 1.18 -1.34 2.89
C GLY A 63 -0.32 -1.11 2.66
N LEU A 64 -0.86 -1.70 1.60
CA LEU A 64 -2.27 -1.67 1.24
C LEU A 64 -3.20 -2.26 2.30
N GLU A 65 -2.79 -3.38 2.91
CA GLU A 65 -3.56 -4.02 3.98
C GLU A 65 -3.61 -3.13 5.24
N PHE A 66 -2.50 -2.47 5.57
CA PHE A 66 -2.45 -1.49 6.68
C PHE A 66 -3.33 -0.28 6.39
N GLU A 67 -3.28 0.22 5.15
CA GLU A 67 -4.15 1.30 4.68
C GLU A 67 -5.63 0.92 4.76
N LEU A 68 -6.00 -0.28 4.30
CA LEU A 68 -7.36 -0.81 4.40
C LEU A 68 -7.84 -0.90 5.86
N ALA A 69 -6.98 -1.38 6.77
CA ALA A 69 -7.28 -1.42 8.19
C ALA A 69 -7.53 -0.02 8.78
N ALA A 70 -6.75 0.99 8.37
CA ALA A 70 -6.96 2.38 8.78
C ALA A 70 -8.33 2.93 8.30
N ASP A 71 -8.72 2.63 7.06
CA ASP A 71 -10.01 3.06 6.51
C ASP A 71 -11.19 2.42 7.25
N ILE A 72 -11.12 1.13 7.56
CA ILE A 72 -12.15 0.44 8.34
C ILE A 72 -12.35 1.14 9.69
N ILE A 73 -11.25 1.51 10.37
CA ILE A 73 -11.33 2.25 11.64
C ILE A 73 -11.95 3.64 11.45
N ARG A 74 -11.59 4.38 10.39
CA ARG A 74 -12.16 5.71 10.09
C ARG A 74 -13.66 5.66 9.81
N THR A 75 -14.12 4.64 9.06
CA THR A 75 -15.55 4.45 8.78
C THR A 75 -16.34 4.09 10.03
N ALA A 76 -15.74 3.38 10.98
CA ALA A 76 -16.40 3.01 12.24
C ALA A 76 -16.63 4.21 13.19
N ILE A 77 -15.88 5.30 13.06
CA ILE A 77 -15.91 6.44 14.00
C ILE A 77 -16.51 7.75 13.44
N THR A 78 -16.79 7.82 12.15
CA THR A 78 -17.28 9.04 11.48
C THR A 78 -18.78 8.94 11.15
N PRO A 79 -19.70 9.46 12.00
CA PRO A 79 -21.14 9.33 11.80
C PRO A 79 -21.76 10.38 10.84
N THR A 80 -20.96 11.25 10.23
CA THR A 80 -21.43 12.40 9.42
C THR A 80 -21.36 12.12 7.91
N TRP A 81 -22.50 12.29 7.22
CA TRP A 81 -22.62 12.06 5.76
C TRP A 81 -21.64 12.86 4.89
N ARG A 82 -21.25 14.07 5.32
CA ARG A 82 -20.31 14.93 4.57
C ARG A 82 -18.87 14.38 4.61
N ASP A 83 -18.46 13.89 5.77
CA ASP A 83 -17.12 13.31 5.95
C ASP A 83 -17.08 11.89 5.38
N LEU A 84 -18.19 11.16 5.45
CA LEU A 84 -18.37 9.85 4.81
C LEU A 84 -18.25 9.93 3.28
N GLY A 85 -18.71 11.01 2.65
CA GLY A 85 -18.55 11.21 1.20
C GLY A 85 -17.10 11.34 0.75
N GLN A 86 -16.27 12.07 1.51
CA GLN A 86 -14.84 12.22 1.21
C GLN A 86 -14.08 10.92 1.45
N VAL A 87 -14.32 10.26 2.59
CA VAL A 87 -13.71 8.96 2.90
C VAL A 87 -14.18 7.89 1.90
N GLY A 88 -15.44 7.91 1.49
CA GLY A 88 -15.99 7.00 0.49
C GLY A 88 -15.36 7.19 -0.90
N ALA A 89 -15.14 8.43 -1.33
CA ALA A 89 -14.44 8.70 -2.59
C ALA A 89 -12.99 8.18 -2.55
N ILE A 90 -12.28 8.39 -1.45
CA ILE A 90 -10.91 7.87 -1.25
C ILE A 90 -10.92 6.33 -1.27
N ALA A 91 -11.86 5.70 -0.56
CA ALA A 91 -12.00 4.25 -0.52
C ALA A 91 -12.24 3.65 -1.91
N VAL A 92 -13.09 4.27 -2.75
CA VAL A 92 -13.31 3.82 -4.14
C VAL A 92 -12.02 3.88 -4.96
N ILE A 93 -11.29 5.00 -4.89
CA ILE A 93 -10.00 5.15 -5.60
C ILE A 93 -9.04 4.05 -5.16
N ARG A 94 -8.93 3.82 -3.85
CA ARG A 94 -8.07 2.78 -3.28
C ARG A 94 -8.47 1.40 -3.76
N THR A 95 -9.75 1.03 -3.74
CA THR A 95 -10.21 -0.27 -4.26
C THR A 95 -9.82 -0.46 -5.73
N PHE A 96 -9.99 0.57 -6.56
CA PHE A 96 -9.56 0.51 -7.95
C PHE A 96 -8.04 0.31 -8.09
N LEU A 97 -7.23 1.10 -7.38
CA LEU A 97 -5.77 0.98 -7.43
C LEU A 97 -5.28 -0.38 -6.94
N ASN A 98 -5.85 -0.89 -5.84
CA ASN A 98 -5.53 -2.21 -5.29
C ASN A 98 -5.82 -3.32 -6.30
N TYR A 99 -7.01 -3.28 -6.90
CA TYR A 99 -7.42 -4.26 -7.90
C TYR A 99 -6.47 -4.27 -9.12
N PHE A 100 -6.10 -3.10 -9.64
CA PHE A 100 -5.16 -3.00 -10.75
C PHE A 100 -3.76 -3.49 -10.37
N LEU A 101 -3.28 -3.14 -9.18
CA LEU A 101 -1.97 -3.56 -8.71
C LEU A 101 -1.89 -5.09 -8.53
N GLU A 102 -2.90 -5.70 -7.92
CA GLU A 102 -2.97 -7.15 -7.74
C GLU A 102 -3.02 -7.87 -9.08
N ARG A 103 -3.87 -7.40 -10.02
CA ARG A 103 -3.94 -7.90 -11.39
C ARG A 103 -2.60 -7.82 -12.12
N ASP A 104 -1.90 -6.70 -12.00
CA ASP A 104 -0.59 -6.53 -12.61
C ASP A 104 0.41 -7.53 -11.99
N ILE A 105 0.46 -7.65 -10.67
CA ILE A 105 1.35 -8.61 -9.98
C ILE A 105 1.07 -10.05 -10.42
N GLU A 106 -0.20 -10.48 -10.52
CA GLU A 106 -0.58 -11.81 -11.02
C GLU A 106 -0.09 -12.03 -12.45
N LYS A 107 -0.37 -11.08 -13.35
CA LYS A 107 -0.02 -11.16 -14.77
C LYS A 107 1.48 -11.30 -14.97
N TYR A 108 2.29 -10.56 -14.22
CA TYR A 108 3.74 -10.69 -14.30
C TYR A 108 4.28 -11.82 -13.43
N GLY A 109 3.54 -12.34 -12.44
CA GLY A 109 3.96 -13.45 -11.59
C GLY A 109 3.89 -14.83 -12.27
N GLU A 110 2.96 -15.01 -13.21
CA GLU A 110 2.65 -16.30 -13.84
C GLU A 110 3.49 -16.66 -15.07
N GLU A 111 4.18 -15.70 -15.68
CA GLU A 111 5.18 -15.99 -16.72
C GLU A 111 6.43 -16.63 -16.06
N ARG A 112 6.32 -17.92 -15.76
CA ARG A 112 7.42 -18.84 -15.41
C ARG A 112 7.88 -19.64 -16.61
#